data_AF-D7DPT9-F1
#
_entry.id   AF-D7DPT9-F1
#
_cell.length_a   1.000
_cell.length_b   1.000
_cell.length_c   1.000
_cell.angle_alpha   90.00
_cell.angle_beta   90.00
_cell.angle_gamma   90.00
#
_symmetry.space_group_name_H-M   'P 1'
#
loop_
_entity.id
_entity.type
_entity.pdbx_description
1 polymer ?
#
loop_
_entity_poly.entity_id
_entity_poly.type
_entity_poly.pdbx_seq_one_letter_code
_entity_poly.pdbx_strand_id
1 'polypeptide(L)'
;MGYFNKLPGFTQSPSGLEWTLLKKIPRIFLISTFIPCAIILKLYLFNDALNAEQLKIIYQCLGVLFSLWFFIGTVAIGCVVVIVMKGPAYVADPYELPVENKSLENHPNL
;
A
#
# COMPACT_ATOMS: atom_id res chain seq x y z
N MET A 1 21.56 -7.16 -17.02
CA MET A 1 20.10 -7.32 -16.96
C MET A 1 19.54 -6.19 -16.11
N GLY A 2 19.03 -5.14 -16.75
CA GLY A 2 18.47 -3.97 -16.07
C GLY A 2 16.95 -4.09 -16.02
N TYR A 3 16.40 -4.61 -14.92
CA TYR A 3 14.95 -4.75 -14.73
C TYR A 3 14.21 -3.40 -14.58
N PHE A 4 14.94 -2.28 -14.48
CA PHE A 4 14.40 -0.94 -14.23
C PHE A 4 15.05 0.14 -15.11
N ASN A 5 15.15 -0.10 -16.42
CA ASN A 5 15.57 0.94 -17.35
C ASN A 5 14.50 2.02 -17.46
N LYS A 6 14.88 3.27 -17.21
CA LYS A 6 13.98 4.43 -17.30
C LYS A 6 13.98 4.96 -18.74
N LEU A 7 12.82 5.34 -19.24
CA LEU A 7 12.67 6.01 -20.53
C LEU A 7 13.32 7.41 -20.47
N PRO A 8 14.17 7.79 -21.44
CA PRO A 8 14.67 9.15 -21.51
C PRO A 8 13.53 10.12 -21.91
N GLY A 9 13.51 11.32 -21.33
CA GLY A 9 12.56 12.38 -21.71
C GLY A 9 11.16 12.32 -21.10
N PHE A 10 10.90 11.43 -20.13
CA PHE A 10 9.61 11.39 -19.44
C PHE A 10 9.42 12.55 -18.45
N THR A 11 8.19 13.03 -18.30
CA THR A 11 7.84 14.08 -17.32
C THR A 11 7.59 13.47 -15.94
N GLN A 12 8.21 14.04 -14.90
CA GLN A 12 7.99 13.58 -13.54
C GLN A 12 6.74 14.23 -12.95
N SER A 13 5.87 13.41 -12.37
CA SER A 13 4.74 13.91 -11.57
C SER A 13 5.21 14.25 -10.15
N PRO A 14 4.72 15.34 -9.54
CA PRO A 14 5.12 15.72 -8.19
C PRO A 14 4.61 14.70 -7.17
N SER A 15 5.40 14.44 -6.12
CA SER A 15 5.02 13.55 -5.03
C SER A 15 3.82 14.13 -4.26
N GLY A 16 2.71 13.40 -4.25
CA GLY A 16 1.45 13.86 -3.66
C GLY A 16 1.23 13.43 -2.21
N LEU A 17 -0.06 13.35 -1.85
CA LEU A 17 -0.54 13.00 -0.52
C LEU A 17 -0.17 11.55 -0.17
N GLU A 18 -0.08 10.67 -1.17
CA GLU A 18 0.33 9.27 -1.03
C GLU A 18 1.69 9.11 -0.32
N TRP A 19 2.65 9.97 -0.63
CA TRP A 19 4.00 9.87 -0.07
C TRP A 19 4.08 10.41 1.34
N THR A 20 3.29 11.44 1.62
CA THR A 20 3.13 11.97 2.98
C THR A 20 2.41 10.98 3.89
N LEU A 21 1.37 10.31 3.36
CA LEU A 21 0.62 9.31 4.11
C LEU A 21 1.48 8.08 4.38
N LEU A 22 2.18 7.55 3.38
CA LEU A 22 3.04 6.38 3.55
C LEU A 22 4.13 6.59 4.61
N LYS A 23 4.73 7.79 4.69
CA LYS A 23 5.70 8.13 5.74
C LYS A 23 5.09 8.18 7.15
N LYS A 24 3.78 8.47 7.27
CA LYS A 24 3.07 8.52 8.55
C LYS A 24 2.52 7.17 8.99
N ILE A 25 2.29 6.24 8.06
CA ILE A 25 1.74 4.90 8.34
C ILE A 25 2.50 4.15 9.45
N PRO A 26 3.85 4.09 9.48
CA PRO A 26 4.56 3.38 10.55
C PRO A 26 4.24 3.94 11.95
N ARG A 27 4.06 5.26 12.07
CA ARG A 27 3.68 5.89 13.34
C ARG A 27 2.24 5.54 13.71
N ILE A 28 1.32 5.58 12.75
CA ILE A 28 -0.09 5.21 12.96
C ILE A 28 -0.20 3.75 13.40
N PHE A 29 0.58 2.86 12.77
CA PHE A 29 0.66 1.44 13.12
C PHE A 29 1.15 1.20 14.54
N LEU A 30 2.17 1.94 14.98
CA LEU A 30 2.66 1.88 16.36
C LEU A 30 1.58 2.35 17.33
N ILE A 31 0.91 3.47 17.05
CA ILE A 31 -0.14 4.03 17.91
C ILE A 31 -1.34 3.07 18.00
N SER A 32 -1.77 2.51 16.86
CA SER A 32 -2.91 1.58 16.81
C SER A 32 -2.65 0.28 17.56
N THR A 33 -1.39 -0.17 17.59
CA THR A 33 -0.99 -1.37 18.33
C THR A 33 -0.82 -1.08 19.82
N PHE A 34 -0.34 0.12 20.16
CA PHE A 34 -0.07 0.50 21.54
C PHE A 34 -1.32 0.51 22.41
N ILE A 35 -2.45 1.01 21.90
CA ILE A 35 -3.72 1.10 22.65
C ILE A 35 -4.22 -0.28 23.14
N PRO A 36 -4.51 -1.27 22.27
CA PRO A 36 -4.94 -2.60 22.71
C PRO A 36 -3.86 -3.34 23.50
N CYS A 37 -2.58 -3.16 23.16
CA CYS A 37 -1.47 -3.78 23.89
C CYS A 37 -1.39 -3.28 25.34
N ALA A 38 -1.56 -1.97 25.57
CA ALA A 38 -1.56 -1.38 26.90
C ALA A 38 -2.70 -1.92 27.79
N ILE A 39 -3.88 -2.15 27.20
CA ILE A 39 -5.04 -2.73 27.92
C ILE A 39 -4.72 -4.18 28.33
N ILE A 40 -4.20 -4.99 27.42
CA ILE A 40 -3.82 -6.38 27.70
C ILE A 40 -2.73 -6.43 28.77
N LEU A 41 -1.70 -5.58 28.65
CA LEU A 41 -0.60 -5.52 29.61
C LEU A 41 -1.10 -5.11 31.00
N LYS A 42 -2.00 -4.13 31.11
CA LYS A 42 -2.63 -3.76 32.37
C LYS A 42 -3.38 -4.95 32.99
N LEU A 43 -4.14 -5.69 32.20
CA LEU A 43 -4.87 -6.85 32.72
C LEU A 43 -3.92 -7.93 33.26
N TYR A 44 -2.79 -8.16 32.60
CA TYR A 44 -1.78 -9.11 33.06
C TYR A 44 -0.99 -8.66 34.30
N LEU A 45 -0.67 -7.37 34.42
CA LEU A 45 0.16 -6.87 35.53
C LEU A 45 -0.61 -6.67 36.84
N PHE A 46 -1.91 -6.37 36.76
CA PHE A 46 -2.72 -6.01 37.94
C PHE A 46 -3.61 -7.15 38.45
N ASN A 47 -3.61 -8.32 37.80
CA ASN A 47 -4.42 -9.47 38.22
C ASN A 47 -3.56 -10.73 38.32
N ASP A 48 -3.58 -11.39 39.47
CA ASP A 48 -2.85 -12.65 39.69
C ASP A 48 -3.51 -13.84 38.98
N ALA A 49 -4.83 -13.80 38.81
CA ALA A 49 -5.60 -14.80 38.07
C ALA A 49 -6.58 -14.11 37.12
N LEU A 50 -6.64 -14.58 35.87
CA LEU A 50 -7.52 -14.04 34.85
C LEU A 50 -8.92 -14.64 34.97
N ASN A 51 -9.92 -13.78 35.17
CA ASN A 51 -11.32 -14.19 35.18
C ASN A 51 -11.88 -14.28 33.75
N ALA A 52 -13.00 -15.00 33.56
CA ALA A 52 -13.63 -15.20 32.25
C ALA A 52 -13.97 -13.88 31.53
N GLU A 53 -14.41 -12.87 32.29
CA GLU A 53 -14.72 -11.53 31.76
C GLU A 53 -13.47 -10.82 31.22
N GLN A 54 -12.34 -10.93 31.95
CA GLN A 54 -11.07 -10.31 31.54
C GLN A 54 -10.51 -10.98 30.30
N LEU A 55 -10.64 -12.31 30.21
CA LEU A 55 -10.24 -13.07 29.03
C LEU A 55 -11.05 -12.67 27.79
N LYS A 56 -12.37 -12.45 27.93
CA LYS A 56 -13.22 -11.92 26.85
C LYS A 56 -12.71 -10.57 26.34
N ILE A 57 -12.36 -9.66 27.26
CA ILE A 57 -11.81 -8.34 26.89
C ILE A 57 -10.50 -8.49 26.12
N ILE A 58 -9.60 -9.39 26.55
CA ILE A 58 -8.33 -9.65 25.85
C ILE A 58 -8.60 -10.12 24.41
N TYR A 59 -9.49 -11.09 24.20
CA TYR A 59 -9.82 -11.56 22.85
C TYR A 59 -10.46 -10.47 21.98
N GLN A 60 -11.31 -9.62 22.57
CA GLN A 60 -11.87 -8.48 21.85
C GLN A 60 -10.78 -7.47 21.45
N CYS A 61 -9.85 -7.14 22.35
CA CYS A 61 -8.70 -6.28 22.03
C CYS A 61 -7.84 -6.87 20.92
N LEU A 62 -7.64 -8.20 20.93
CA LEU A 62 -6.87 -8.92 19.93
C LEU A 62 -7.55 -8.89 18.55
N GLY A 63 -8.88 -9.06 18.51
CA GLY A 63 -9.69 -8.89 17.29
C GLY A 63 -9.64 -7.45 16.72
N VAL A 64 -9.71 -6.44 17.59
CA VAL A 64 -9.56 -5.03 17.20
C VAL A 64 -8.15 -4.76 16.65
N LEU A 65 -7.11 -5.29 17.31
CA LEU A 65 -5.72 -5.15 16.88
C LEU A 65 -5.52 -5.69 15.46
N PHE A 66 -5.99 -6.91 15.17
CA PHE A 66 -5.88 -7.47 13.82
C PHE A 66 -6.71 -6.72 12.78
N SER A 67 -7.90 -6.24 13.15
CA SER A 67 -8.73 -5.42 12.27
C SER A 67 -8.00 -4.13 11.88
N LEU A 68 -7.42 -3.42 12.84
CA LEU A 68 -6.65 -2.19 12.59
C LEU A 68 -5.44 -2.45 11.71
N TRP A 69 -4.70 -3.54 11.95
CA TRP A 69 -3.58 -3.93 11.10
C TRP A 69 -4.01 -4.16 9.64
N PHE A 70 -5.16 -4.81 9.43
CA PHE A 70 -5.69 -5.05 8.09
C PHE A 70 -6.07 -3.74 7.36
N PHE A 71 -6.75 -2.82 8.05
CA PHE A 71 -7.08 -1.52 7.46
C PHE A 71 -5.82 -0.71 7.12
N ILE A 72 -4.84 -0.68 8.02
CA ILE A 72 -3.56 0.02 7.78
C ILE A 72 -2.81 -0.62 6.60
N GLY A 73 -2.79 -1.95 6.54
CA GLY A 73 -2.20 -2.70 5.42
C GLY A 73 -2.86 -2.35 4.08
N THR A 74 -4.19 -2.30 4.06
CA THR A 74 -4.95 -1.92 2.86
C THR A 74 -4.59 -0.52 2.37
N VAL A 75 -4.52 0.46 3.30
CA VAL A 75 -4.14 1.84 2.96
C VAL A 75 -2.68 1.92 2.48
N ALA A 76 -1.77 1.16 3.11
CA ALA A 76 -0.37 1.11 2.71
C ALA A 76 -0.21 0.56 1.29
N ILE A 77 -0.89 -0.55 0.97
CA ILE A 77 -0.91 -1.13 -0.37
C ILE A 77 -1.46 -0.13 -1.38
N GLY A 78 -2.59 0.53 -1.07
CA GLY A 78 -3.16 1.56 -1.94
C GLY A 78 -2.18 2.70 -2.23
N CYS A 79 -1.45 3.17 -1.22
CA CYS A 79 -0.42 4.20 -1.40
C CYS A 79 0.73 3.71 -2.29
N VAL A 80 1.23 2.49 -2.09
CA VAL A 80 2.28 1.89 -2.92
C VAL A 80 1.83 1.78 -4.38
N VAL A 81 0.60 1.32 -4.62
CA VAL A 81 0.03 1.23 -5.97
C VAL A 81 0.01 2.60 -6.65
N VAL A 82 -0.46 3.66 -5.97
CA VAL A 82 -0.47 5.02 -6.53
C VAL A 82 0.95 5.53 -6.82
N ILE A 83 1.92 5.22 -5.97
CA ILE A 83 3.32 5.59 -6.19
C ILE A 83 3.89 4.87 -7.41
N VAL A 84 3.54 3.59 -7.61
CA VAL A 84 3.94 2.83 -8.80
C VAL A 84 3.29 3.41 -10.05
N MET A 85 1.99 3.74 -10.00
CA MET A 85 1.26 4.36 -11.12
C MET A 85 1.83 5.73 -11.52
N LYS A 86 2.29 6.52 -10.54
CA LYS A 86 2.94 7.82 -10.77
C LYS A 86 4.45 7.74 -10.99
N GLY A 87 5.03 6.55 -10.84
CA GLY A 87 6.46 6.30 -10.83
C GLY A 87 7.15 6.64 -12.16
N PRO A 88 8.49 6.49 -12.23
CA PRO A 88 9.21 6.78 -13.46
C PRO A 88 8.73 5.86 -14.59
N ALA A 89 8.66 6.41 -15.80
CA ALA A 89 8.32 5.61 -16.97
C ALA A 89 9.43 4.58 -17.20
N TYR A 90 9.12 3.31 -16.97
CA TYR A 90 10.02 2.20 -17.25
C TYR A 90 9.88 1.78 -18.71
N VAL A 91 11.00 1.43 -19.35
CA VAL A 91 11.02 0.91 -20.71
C VAL A 91 10.20 -0.37 -20.74
N ALA A 92 9.06 -0.33 -21.43
CA ALA A 92 8.25 -1.50 -21.70
C ALA A 92 8.97 -2.40 -22.73
N ASP A 93 8.54 -3.66 -22.82
CA ASP A 93 9.01 -4.55 -23.88
C ASP A 93 8.69 -3.91 -25.24
N PRO A 94 9.69 -3.79 -26.14
CA PRO A 94 9.47 -3.23 -27.46
C PRO A 94 8.52 -4.16 -28.23
N TYR A 95 7.33 -3.68 -28.56
CA TYR A 95 6.47 -4.36 -29.53
C TYR A 95 6.98 -4.11 -30.94
N GLU A 96 7.05 -5.16 -31.74
CA GLU A 96 7.24 -5.03 -33.18
C GLU A 96 6.02 -4.32 -33.77
N LEU A 97 6.17 -3.04 -34.09
CA LEU A 97 5.17 -2.29 -34.82
C LEU A 97 5.22 -2.73 -36.28
N PRO A 98 4.11 -3.17 -36.87
CA PRO A 98 4.07 -3.43 -38.30
C PRO A 98 4.40 -2.14 -39.06
N VAL A 99 5.18 -2.26 -40.13
CA VAL A 99 5.54 -1.12 -40.97
C VAL A 99 4.25 -0.52 -41.52
N GLU A 100 4.06 0.78 -41.29
CA GLU A 100 2.90 1.52 -41.77
C GLU A 100 2.76 1.36 -43.29
N ASN A 101 1.66 0.76 -43.73
CA ASN A 101 1.36 0.64 -45.14
C ASN A 101 0.62 1.89 -45.64
N LYS A 102 1.40 2.86 -46.13
CA LYS A 102 0.90 4.12 -46.73
C LYS A 102 -0.08 3.93 -47.88
N SER A 103 -0.17 2.74 -48.48
CA SER A 103 -1.18 2.47 -49.51
C SER A 103 -2.61 2.48 -48.95
N LEU A 104 -2.79 2.19 -47.65
CA LEU A 104 -4.11 2.13 -47.00
C LEU A 104 -4.65 3.51 -46.62
N GLU A 105 -3.79 4.53 -46.48
CA GLU A 105 -4.22 5.91 -46.21
C GLU A 105 -5.02 6.50 -47.38
N ASN A 106 -4.74 6.05 -48.61
CA ASN A 106 -5.41 6.52 -49.82
C ASN A 106 -6.81 5.90 -50.03
N HIS A 107 -7.17 4.90 -49.22
CA HIS A 107 -8.43 4.16 -49.35
C HIS A 107 -9.13 4.01 -48.00
N PRO A 108 -9.71 5.09 -47.45
CA PRO A 108 -10.28 5.11 -46.09
C PRO A 108 -11.55 4.26 -45.90
N ASN A 109 -12.10 3.65 -46.96
CA ASN A 109 -13.39 2.95 -46.94
C ASN A 109 -13.36 1.55 -47.60
N LEU A 110 -12.20 0.90 -47.65
CA LEU A 110 -12.07 -0.50 -48.06
C LEU A 110 -11.91 -1.42 -46.85
#